data_AF-W1U254-F1
#
_entry.id   AF-W1U254-F1
#
_cell.length_a   1.000
_cell.length_b   1.000
_cell.length_c   1.000
_cell.angle_alpha   90.00
_cell.angle_beta   90.00
_cell.angle_gamma   90.00
#
_symmetry.space_group_name_H-M   'P 1'
#
loop_
_entity.id
_entity.type
_entity.pdbx_description
1 polymer ?
#
loop_
_entity_poly.entity_id
_entity_poly.type
_entity_poly.pdbx_seq_one_letter_code
_entity_poly.pdbx_strand_id
1 'polypeptide(L)'
;MDKKLQLDTILAHAGIKTDEATGDLTTPLHFSTTYQHPEFGKSTGYDYTRTKNPTRSSLEKALAAIEHADYALATSSGMSAIVLAFSVFPVGSKVLAVRDLYGGSFRWFHQV
;
A
#
# COMPACT_ATOMS: atom_id res chain seq x y z
N MET A 1 -13.64 20.92 -13.93
CA MET A 1 -12.38 21.27 -13.27
C MET A 1 -12.33 20.46 -11.99
N ASP A 2 -11.50 19.42 -11.93
CA ASP A 2 -11.27 18.69 -10.68
C ASP A 2 -10.50 19.60 -9.72
N LYS A 3 -11.12 19.90 -8.59
CA LYS A 3 -10.51 20.73 -7.55
C LYS A 3 -9.53 19.85 -6.79
N LYS A 4 -8.23 20.19 -6.85
CA LYS A 4 -7.21 19.51 -6.04
C LYS A 4 -7.58 19.66 -4.54
N LEU A 5 -7.79 18.54 -3.87
CA LEU A 5 -8.11 18.52 -2.44
C LEU A 5 -6.90 18.98 -1.62
N GLN A 6 -7.15 19.67 -0.51
CA GLN A 6 -6.11 20.02 0.47
C GLN A 6 -5.73 18.78 1.29
N LEU A 7 -4.50 18.76 1.83
CA LEU A 7 -3.97 17.62 2.60
C LEU A 7 -4.90 17.25 3.77
N ASP A 8 -5.33 18.23 4.56
CA ASP A 8 -6.22 18.01 5.71
C ASP A 8 -7.54 17.36 5.29
N THR A 9 -8.06 17.72 4.11
CA THR A 9 -9.25 17.09 3.55
C THR A 9 -8.98 15.64 3.17
N ILE A 10 -7.84 15.35 2.53
CA ILE A 10 -7.47 13.97 2.16
C ILE A 10 -7.37 13.10 3.43
N LEU A 11 -6.69 13.61 4.47
CA LEU A 11 -6.52 12.89 5.73
C LEU A 11 -7.85 12.68 6.46
N ALA A 12 -8.71 13.71 6.52
CA ALA A 12 -10.02 13.60 7.16
C ALA A 12 -10.97 12.63 6.44
N HIS A 13 -10.83 12.46 5.11
CA HIS A 13 -11.69 11.58 4.30
C HIS A 13 -11.09 10.19 4.06
N ALA A 14 -9.86 9.91 4.50
CA ALA A 14 -9.21 8.64 4.30
C ALA A 14 -10.01 7.48 4.92
N GLY A 15 -10.42 6.51 4.10
CA GLY A 15 -11.16 5.34 4.57
C GLY A 15 -12.61 5.61 5.00
N ILE A 16 -13.18 6.75 4.61
CA ILE A 16 -14.60 7.07 4.85
C ILE A 16 -15.45 6.62 3.66
N LYS A 17 -16.64 6.06 3.94
CA LYS A 17 -17.64 5.62 2.93
C LYS A 17 -17.07 4.59 1.93
N THR A 18 -16.27 3.67 2.43
CA THR A 18 -15.63 2.62 1.61
C THR A 18 -16.41 1.31 1.60
N ASP A 19 -17.37 1.13 2.51
CA ASP A 19 -18.20 -0.06 2.58
C ASP A 19 -19.59 0.16 1.98
N GLU A 20 -19.80 -0.37 0.77
CA GLU A 20 -21.09 -0.35 0.08
C GLU A 20 -22.06 -1.43 0.61
N ALA A 21 -21.56 -2.47 1.28
CA ALA A 21 -22.38 -3.62 1.66
C ALA A 21 -23.26 -3.34 2.88
N THR A 22 -22.72 -2.67 3.90
CA THR A 22 -23.47 -2.33 5.13
C THR A 22 -23.67 -0.82 5.31
N GLY A 23 -22.88 -0.01 4.62
CA GLY A 23 -22.91 1.45 4.78
C GLY A 23 -22.09 1.95 5.97
N ASP A 24 -21.17 1.13 6.49
CA ASP A 24 -20.25 1.53 7.54
C ASP A 24 -19.48 2.79 7.14
N LEU A 25 -19.50 3.80 8.02
CA LEU A 25 -18.87 5.07 7.72
C LEU A 25 -17.34 4.93 7.59
N THR A 26 -16.75 4.05 8.39
CA THR A 26 -15.31 3.78 8.43
C THR A 26 -15.00 2.43 7.80
N THR A 27 -13.87 2.31 7.10
CA THR A 27 -13.40 1.04 6.53
C THR A 27 -13.43 -0.11 7.55
N PRO A 28 -14.18 -1.20 7.30
CA PRO A 28 -14.16 -2.39 8.15
C PRO A 28 -12.81 -3.09 8.17
N LEU A 29 -12.54 -3.83 9.26
CA LEU A 29 -11.35 -4.68 9.37
C LEU A 29 -11.62 -6.05 8.76
N HIS A 30 -10.97 -6.33 7.63
CA HIS A 30 -11.06 -7.63 6.96
C HIS A 30 -9.90 -8.54 7.37
N PHE A 31 -10.16 -9.44 8.33
CA PHE A 31 -9.21 -10.48 8.75
C PHE A 31 -9.29 -11.78 7.94
N SER A 32 -10.18 -11.85 6.94
CA SER A 32 -10.26 -13.02 6.06
C SER A 32 -8.96 -13.23 5.29
N THR A 33 -8.64 -14.50 5.03
CA THR A 33 -7.51 -14.89 4.19
C THR A 33 -7.88 -14.96 2.72
N THR A 34 -9.12 -15.33 2.41
CA THR A 34 -9.65 -15.55 1.06
C THR A 34 -11.03 -14.91 0.86
N TYR A 35 -11.43 -14.69 -0.38
CA TYR A 35 -12.69 -14.06 -0.76
C TYR A 35 -13.41 -14.92 -1.80
N GLN A 36 -14.74 -14.97 -1.69
CA GLN A 36 -15.56 -15.75 -2.61
C GLN A 36 -15.62 -15.10 -4.00
N HIS A 37 -15.41 -15.92 -5.03
CA HIS A 37 -15.66 -15.54 -6.42
C HIS A 37 -17.16 -15.61 -6.72
N PRO A 38 -17.73 -14.64 -7.47
CA PRO A 38 -19.14 -14.69 -7.87
C PRO A 38 -19.46 -15.94 -8.72
N GLU A 39 -18.54 -16.29 -9.62
CA GLU A 39 -18.56 -17.51 -10.43
C GLU A 39 -17.17 -17.77 -11.02
N PHE A 40 -16.99 -18.88 -11.73
CA PHE A 40 -15.72 -19.25 -12.35
C PHE A 40 -15.21 -18.15 -13.29
N GLY A 41 -13.98 -17.68 -13.07
CA GLY A 41 -13.35 -16.62 -13.87
C GLY A 41 -13.78 -15.18 -13.55
N LYS A 42 -14.71 -14.97 -12.60
CA LYS A 42 -15.09 -13.62 -12.15
C LYS A 42 -14.48 -13.28 -10.80
N SER A 43 -14.18 -11.99 -10.58
CA SER A 43 -13.59 -11.48 -9.34
C SER A 43 -14.33 -10.25 -8.85
N THR A 44 -14.39 -10.09 -7.52
CA THR A 44 -14.84 -8.85 -6.86
C THR A 44 -13.73 -7.81 -6.77
N GLY A 45 -12.56 -8.11 -7.31
CA GLY A 45 -11.32 -7.35 -7.11
C GLY A 45 -10.48 -7.82 -5.92
N TYR A 46 -10.99 -8.78 -5.13
CA TYR A 46 -10.27 -9.43 -4.03
C TYR A 46 -10.42 -10.96 -4.15
N ASP A 47 -9.32 -11.68 -3.96
CA ASP A 47 -9.25 -13.14 -4.03
C ASP A 47 -8.53 -13.73 -2.80
N TYR A 48 -7.32 -13.26 -2.52
CA TYR A 48 -6.47 -13.71 -1.44
C TYR A 48 -5.74 -12.52 -0.80
N THR A 49 -5.76 -12.47 0.53
CA THR A 49 -5.37 -11.29 1.33
C THR A 49 -3.92 -10.84 1.10
N ARG A 50 -3.02 -11.77 0.74
CA ARG A 50 -1.63 -11.42 0.39
C ARG A 50 -1.59 -10.57 -0.88
N THR A 51 -2.38 -10.90 -1.90
CA THR A 51 -2.48 -10.14 -3.15
C THR A 51 -3.17 -8.80 -2.91
N LYS A 52 -4.35 -8.82 -2.28
CA LYS A 52 -5.12 -7.61 -1.98
C LYS A 52 -6.06 -7.83 -0.80
N ASN A 53 -6.19 -6.82 0.05
CA ASN A 53 -7.07 -6.84 1.23
C ASN A 53 -7.80 -5.49 1.31
N PRO A 54 -9.14 -5.43 1.48
CA PRO A 54 -9.87 -4.16 1.46
C PRO A 54 -9.38 -3.15 2.51
N THR A 55 -9.09 -3.61 3.72
CA THR A 55 -8.51 -2.79 4.79
C THR A 55 -7.18 -2.19 4.35
N ARG A 56 -6.27 -3.02 3.82
CA ARG A 56 -4.95 -2.57 3.36
C ARG A 56 -5.06 -1.63 2.15
N SER A 57 -5.97 -1.92 1.22
CA SER A 57 -6.22 -1.09 0.05
C SER A 57 -6.74 0.30 0.41
N SER A 58 -7.50 0.44 1.50
CA SER A 58 -7.90 1.75 2.02
C SER A 58 -6.68 2.57 2.47
N LEU A 59 -5.74 1.95 3.19
CA LEU A 59 -4.48 2.58 3.61
C LEU A 59 -3.62 2.96 2.39
N GLU A 60 -3.43 2.02 1.45
CA GLU A 60 -2.64 2.23 0.24
C GLU A 60 -3.19 3.40 -0.61
N LYS A 61 -4.51 3.51 -0.77
CA LYS A 61 -5.14 4.64 -1.46
C LYS A 61 -4.88 5.97 -0.76
N ALA A 62 -4.96 6.00 0.57
CA ALA A 62 -4.69 7.21 1.35
C ALA A 62 -3.22 7.64 1.23
N LEU A 63 -2.28 6.70 1.34
CA LEU A 63 -0.85 6.95 1.17
C LEU A 63 -0.51 7.47 -0.23
N ALA A 64 -1.10 6.86 -1.28
CA ALA A 64 -0.92 7.34 -2.66
C ALA A 64 -1.44 8.78 -2.82
N ALA A 65 -2.59 9.10 -2.25
CA ALA A 65 -3.18 10.43 -2.35
C ALA A 65 -2.33 11.53 -1.67
N ILE A 66 -1.80 11.26 -0.47
CA ILE A 66 -0.98 12.25 0.27
C ILE A 66 0.39 12.47 -0.39
N GLU A 67 0.96 11.45 -1.03
CA GLU A 67 2.24 11.54 -1.76
C GLU A 67 2.08 11.99 -3.22
N HIS A 68 0.83 12.23 -3.67
CA HIS A 68 0.51 12.53 -5.08
C HIS A 68 1.03 11.45 -6.06
N ALA A 69 0.94 10.18 -5.66
CA ALA A 69 1.34 9.02 -6.46
C ALA A 69 0.12 8.29 -7.05
N ASP A 70 0.34 7.54 -8.12
CA ASP A 70 -0.70 6.68 -8.72
C ASP A 70 -1.03 5.48 -7.81
N TYR A 71 -0.03 4.94 -7.11
CA TYR A 71 -0.15 3.76 -6.26
C TYR A 71 0.76 3.85 -5.03
N ALA A 72 0.37 3.17 -3.96
CA ALA A 72 1.22 2.87 -2.82
C ALA A 72 1.07 1.39 -2.44
N LEU A 73 2.09 0.84 -1.79
CA LEU A 73 2.12 -0.55 -1.32
C LEU A 73 2.43 -0.57 0.17
N ALA A 74 1.54 -1.15 0.97
CA ALA A 74 1.77 -1.31 2.41
C ALA A 74 2.47 -2.64 2.69
N THR A 75 3.66 -2.58 3.29
CA THR A 75 4.47 -3.75 3.66
C THR A 75 4.48 -3.98 5.17
N SER A 76 4.99 -5.12 5.61
CA SER A 76 5.07 -5.49 7.04
C SER A 76 6.03 -4.63 7.87
N SER A 77 6.98 -3.96 7.22
CA SER A 77 7.92 -3.03 7.85
C SER A 77 8.50 -2.04 6.84
N GLY A 78 9.15 -0.97 7.32
CA GLY A 78 9.92 -0.07 6.46
C GLY A 78 11.09 -0.77 5.76
N MET A 79 11.76 -1.74 6.41
CA MET A 79 12.81 -2.52 5.75
C MET A 79 12.25 -3.40 4.63
N SER A 80 11.06 -3.98 4.80
CA SER A 80 10.38 -4.74 3.75
C SER A 80 10.02 -3.85 2.55
N ALA A 81 9.66 -2.59 2.78
CA ALA A 81 9.43 -1.63 1.71
C ALA A 81 10.72 -1.33 0.93
N ILE A 82 11.84 -1.13 1.63
CA ILE A 82 13.16 -0.94 1.00
C ILE A 82 13.52 -2.16 0.16
N VAL A 83 13.45 -3.37 0.72
CA VAL A 83 13.79 -4.60 -0.01
C VAL A 83 12.91 -4.77 -1.25
N LEU A 84 11.60 -4.53 -1.12
CA LEU A 84 10.67 -4.59 -2.25
C LEU A 84 11.04 -3.57 -3.33
N ALA A 85 11.28 -2.32 -2.95
CA ALA A 85 11.67 -1.24 -3.88
C ALA A 85 12.96 -1.57 -4.64
N PHE A 86 13.92 -2.26 -4.02
CA PHE A 86 15.16 -2.64 -4.66
C PHE A 86 15.12 -3.98 -5.40
N SER A 87 14.14 -4.84 -5.13
CA SER A 87 13.99 -6.15 -5.79
C SER A 87 13.71 -6.08 -7.30
N VAL A 88 13.33 -4.89 -7.80
CA VAL A 88 13.11 -4.65 -9.23
C VAL A 88 14.41 -4.50 -10.02
N PHE A 89 15.53 -4.23 -9.34
CA PHE A 89 16.82 -4.02 -10.00
C PHE A 89 17.56 -5.35 -10.20
N PRO A 90 18.25 -5.55 -11.34
CA PRO A 90 19.07 -6.72 -11.56
C PRO A 90 20.23 -6.83 -10.57
N VAL A 91 20.69 -8.06 -10.33
CA VAL A 91 21.92 -8.34 -9.57
C VAL A 91 23.11 -7.64 -10.24
N GLY A 92 23.96 -7.00 -9.42
CA GLY A 92 25.10 -6.21 -9.89
C GLY A 92 24.81 -4.73 -10.17
N SER A 93 23.56 -4.30 -10.01
CA SER A 93 23.19 -2.87 -10.06
C SER A 93 23.95 -2.06 -9.00
N LYS A 94 24.36 -0.84 -9.36
CA LYS A 94 25.04 0.09 -8.44
C LYS A 94 24.04 1.07 -7.86
N VAL A 95 24.06 1.25 -6.54
CA VAL A 95 23.18 2.18 -5.82
C VAL A 95 24.02 3.30 -5.21
N LEU A 96 23.64 4.55 -5.49
CA LEU A 96 24.16 5.72 -4.77
C LEU A 96 23.17 6.08 -3.67
N ALA A 97 23.64 6.12 -2.43
CA ALA A 97 22.83 6.48 -1.28
C ALA A 97 23.44 7.67 -0.53
N VAL A 98 22.60 8.40 0.20
CA VAL A 98 23.05 9.50 1.06
C VAL A 98 23.94 8.97 2.19
N ARG A 99 24.85 9.82 2.69
CA ARG A 99 25.80 9.42 3.74
C ARG A 99 25.11 9.07 5.06
N ASP A 100 24.04 9.80 5.39
CA ASP A 100 23.34 9.67 6.66
C ASP A 100 22.00 8.93 6.45
N LEU A 101 22.07 7.59 6.55
CA LEU A 101 20.93 6.71 6.44
C LEU A 101 20.54 6.17 7.80
N TYR A 102 19.27 5.77 7.92
CA TYR A 102 18.87 4.88 9.00
C TYR A 102 19.78 3.64 9.04
N GLY A 103 20.25 3.29 10.24
CA GLY A 103 21.25 2.22 10.42
C GLY A 103 20.84 0.85 9.89
N GLY A 104 19.53 0.54 9.86
CA GLY A 104 19.03 -0.68 9.22
C GLY A 104 19.18 -0.67 7.70
N SER A 105 18.95 0.47 7.06
CA SER A 105 19.15 0.67 5.62
C SER A 105 20.65 0.60 5.27
N PHE A 106 21.49 1.31 6.03
CA PHE A 106 22.95 1.23 5.86
C PHE A 106 23.45 -0.21 5.98
N ARG A 107 23.02 -0.92 7.04
CA ARG A 107 23.38 -2.31 7.25
C ARG A 107 22.93 -3.19 6.09
N TRP A 108 21.72 -3.00 5.57
CA TRP A 108 21.23 -3.78 4.44
C TRP A 108 22.01 -3.53 3.15
N PHE A 109 22.37 -2.28 2.85
CA PHE A 109 23.19 -1.96 1.66
C PHE A 109 24.64 -2.45 1.77
N HIS A 110 25.20 -2.52 2.98
CA HIS A 110 26.62 -2.80 3.21
C HIS A 110 26.90 -4.26 3.60
N GLN A 111 25.93 -4.98 4.16
CA GLN A 111 26.12 -6.36 4.65
C GLN A 111 25.50 -7.42 3.74
N VAL A 112 25.56 -7.20 2.42
CA VAL A 112 25.44 -8.30 1.45
C VAL A 112 26.83 -8.73 1.02
#